data_AF-A0AA37CI38-F1
#
_entry.id   AF-A0AA37CI38-F1
#
_cell.length_a   1.000
_cell.length_b   1.000
_cell.length_c   1.000
_cell.angle_alpha   90.00
_cell.angle_beta   90.00
_cell.angle_gamma   90.00
#
_symmetry.space_group_name_H-M   'P 1'
#
loop_
_entity.id
_entity.type
_entity.pdbx_description
1 polymer ?
#
loop_
_entity_poly.entity_id
_entity_poly.type
_entity_poly.pdbx_seq_one_letter_code
_entity_poly.pdbx_strand_id
1 'polypeptide(L)'
;MFAGPNGSGKSTFNRLVPAHLLGKYINPDDIERGVRETKYFDLAPYGISSQKSKLIDFLREHPVLKKSENSLPKIDLITIEGERLNFSEVEIDSYVASALSDFVRHSLIAEGISFTFETVMSSKDKVDLLKSARAAGYRVYVYYVATVDPEINIARVRYRVTCSGLLIPDTHLGRECSP
;
A
#
# COMPACT_ATOMS: atom_id res chain seq x y z
N MET A 1 -0.59 -12.51 2.61
CA MET A 1 -1.40 -11.55 1.84
C MET A 1 -2.81 -11.53 2.38
N PHE A 2 -3.36 -10.34 2.61
CA PHE A 2 -4.77 -10.14 2.96
C PHE A 2 -5.52 -9.55 1.76
N ALA A 3 -6.52 -10.28 1.27
CA ALA A 3 -7.29 -9.96 0.08
C ALA A 3 -8.78 -9.76 0.41
N GLY A 4 -9.50 -9.03 -0.44
CA GLY A 4 -10.96 -8.84 -0.30
C GLY A 4 -11.43 -7.44 -0.70
N PRO A 5 -12.74 -7.24 -0.90
CA PRO A 5 -13.28 -5.96 -1.37
C PRO A 5 -13.08 -4.84 -0.34
N ASN A 6 -13.14 -3.59 -0.80
CA ASN A 6 -13.18 -2.44 0.11
C ASN A 6 -14.38 -2.56 1.05
N GLY A 7 -14.23 -2.18 2.32
CA GLY A 7 -15.30 -2.36 3.32
C GLY A 7 -15.36 -3.73 3.99
N SER A 8 -14.64 -4.74 3.51
CA SER A 8 -14.76 -6.11 4.05
C SER A 8 -14.18 -6.32 5.45
N GLY A 9 -13.31 -5.42 5.90
CA GLY A 9 -12.70 -5.48 7.23
C GLY A 9 -11.27 -6.04 7.27
N LYS A 10 -10.57 -6.12 6.13
CA LYS A 10 -9.16 -6.53 6.04
C LYS A 10 -8.27 -5.85 7.09
N SER A 11 -8.29 -4.52 7.13
CA SER A 11 -7.46 -3.74 8.06
C SER A 11 -7.84 -3.94 9.52
N THR A 12 -9.13 -4.21 9.81
CA THR A 12 -9.56 -4.63 11.15
C THR A 12 -8.99 -5.99 11.52
N PHE A 13 -9.07 -6.97 10.61
CA PHE A 13 -8.51 -8.29 10.83
C PHE A 13 -6.99 -8.23 11.07
N ASN A 14 -6.27 -7.42 10.30
CA ASN A 14 -4.81 -7.30 10.42
C ASN A 14 -4.37 -6.79 11.79
N ARG A 15 -5.15 -5.89 12.41
CA ARG A 15 -4.88 -5.40 13.77
C ARG A 15 -5.01 -6.50 14.84
N LEU A 16 -5.73 -7.57 14.55
CA LEU A 16 -5.90 -8.71 15.46
C LEU A 16 -4.81 -9.78 15.26
N VAL A 17 -4.06 -9.72 14.16
CA VAL A 17 -2.96 -10.66 13.91
C VAL A 17 -1.72 -10.19 14.68
N PRO A 18 -1.09 -11.06 15.49
CA PRO A 18 0.13 -10.71 16.20
C PRO A 18 1.22 -10.16 15.28
N ALA A 19 1.82 -9.02 15.65
CA ALA A 19 2.80 -8.31 14.82
C ALA A 19 3.99 -9.17 14.38
N HIS A 20 4.43 -10.10 15.23
CA HIS A 20 5.52 -11.03 14.91
C HIS A 20 5.21 -11.99 13.76
N LEU A 21 3.94 -12.21 13.43
CA LEU A 21 3.50 -13.04 12.30
C LEU A 21 3.37 -12.26 10.99
N LEU A 22 3.31 -10.93 11.05
CA LEU A 22 3.07 -10.08 9.88
C LEU A 22 4.35 -9.72 9.13
N GLY A 23 5.52 -9.81 9.77
CA GLY A 23 6.77 -9.36 9.19
C GLY A 23 6.71 -7.87 8.84
N LYS A 24 7.28 -7.47 7.69
CA LYS A 24 7.13 -6.10 7.18
C LYS A 24 5.74 -5.91 6.60
N TYR A 25 4.93 -5.05 7.20
CA TYR A 25 3.60 -4.70 6.70
C TYR A 25 3.70 -3.58 5.64
N ILE A 26 2.96 -3.74 4.53
CA ILE A 26 2.99 -2.83 3.39
C ILE A 26 1.57 -2.48 2.97
N ASN A 27 1.29 -1.19 2.90
CA ASN A 27 0.03 -0.64 2.44
C ASN A 27 0.29 0.65 1.63
N PRO A 28 -0.21 0.76 0.39
CA PRO A 28 -0.03 1.98 -0.41
C PRO A 28 -0.64 3.23 0.27
N ASP A 29 -1.76 3.10 0.98
CA ASP A 29 -2.39 4.27 1.64
C ASP A 29 -1.52 4.81 2.79
N ASP A 30 -0.85 3.91 3.52
CA ASP A 30 0.06 4.28 4.61
C ASP A 30 1.35 4.92 4.05
N ILE A 31 1.84 4.45 2.90
CA ILE A 31 2.95 5.07 2.17
C ILE A 31 2.56 6.47 1.71
N GLU A 32 1.39 6.62 1.06
CA GLU A 32 0.91 7.92 0.58
C GLU A 32 0.80 8.93 1.71
N ARG A 33 0.16 8.55 2.82
CA ARG A 33 0.00 9.40 4.01
C ARG A 33 1.35 9.78 4.61
N GLY A 34 2.24 8.81 4.84
CA GLY A 34 3.56 9.06 5.42
C GLY A 34 4.41 10.01 4.56
N VAL A 35 4.37 9.86 3.24
CA VAL A 35 5.07 10.77 2.33
C VAL A 35 4.42 12.15 2.30
N ARG A 36 3.09 12.27 2.37
CA ARG A 36 2.42 13.58 2.46
C ARG A 36 2.81 14.35 3.73
N GLU A 37 2.91 13.65 4.84
CA GLU A 37 3.26 14.23 6.15
C GLU A 37 4.74 14.61 6.25
N THR A 38 5.64 13.73 5.78
CA THR A 38 7.08 13.89 6.01
C THR A 38 7.85 14.42 4.80
N LYS A 39 7.26 14.36 3.60
CA LYS A 39 7.92 14.55 2.30
C LYS A 39 9.00 13.53 1.97
N TYR A 40 9.10 12.44 2.72
CA TYR A 40 10.08 11.37 2.46
C TYR A 40 9.45 9.98 2.42
N PHE A 41 10.03 9.12 1.59
CA PHE A 41 9.82 7.67 1.64
C PHE A 41 11.13 6.98 2.02
N ASP A 42 11.15 6.27 3.15
CA ASP A 42 12.37 5.64 3.71
C ASP A 42 12.44 4.14 3.37
N LEU A 43 13.58 3.72 2.82
CA LEU A 43 13.85 2.31 2.48
C LEU A 43 14.38 1.51 3.68
N ALA A 44 15.04 2.17 4.64
CA ALA A 44 15.69 1.51 5.76
C ALA A 44 14.73 0.67 6.63
N PRO A 45 13.49 1.13 6.93
CA PRO A 45 12.52 0.33 7.69
C PRO A 45 12.17 -1.01 7.03
N TYR A 46 12.30 -1.13 5.71
CA TYR A 46 12.04 -2.36 4.97
C TYR A 46 13.28 -3.25 4.84
N GLY A 47 14.48 -2.72 5.07
CA GLY A 47 15.73 -3.46 4.91
C GLY A 47 16.08 -3.73 3.44
N ILE A 48 15.72 -2.82 2.53
CA ILE A 48 15.87 -2.98 1.06
C ILE A 48 16.84 -1.98 0.43
N SER A 49 17.78 -1.46 1.22
CA SER A 49 18.78 -0.47 0.80
C SER A 49 19.59 -0.89 -0.44
N SER A 50 19.87 -2.18 -0.59
CA SER A 50 20.53 -2.81 -1.75
C SER A 50 19.77 -2.65 -3.06
N GLN A 51 18.44 -2.47 -3.02
CA GLN A 51 17.60 -2.35 -4.22
C GLN A 51 17.42 -0.90 -4.69
N LYS A 52 17.91 0.08 -3.91
CA LYS A 52 17.75 1.52 -4.14
C LYS A 52 18.12 1.97 -5.55
N SER A 53 19.20 1.45 -6.13
CA SER A 53 19.66 1.83 -7.47
C SER A 53 18.65 1.51 -8.58
N LYS A 54 17.77 0.52 -8.37
CA LYS A 54 16.75 0.10 -9.33
C LYS A 54 15.44 0.86 -9.19
N LEU A 55 15.28 1.64 -8.12
CA LEU A 55 13.99 2.17 -7.71
C LEU A 55 13.41 3.13 -8.75
N ILE A 56 14.19 4.12 -9.18
CA ILE A 56 13.72 5.13 -10.14
C ILE A 56 13.37 4.48 -11.48
N ASP A 57 14.23 3.58 -11.99
CA ASP A 57 13.97 2.85 -13.23
C ASP A 57 12.72 1.97 -13.13
N PHE A 58 12.54 1.29 -12.00
CA PHE A 58 11.33 0.50 -11.74
C PHE A 58 10.07 1.37 -11.78
N LEU A 59 10.10 2.56 -11.14
CA LEU A 59 8.95 3.47 -11.15
C LEU A 59 8.66 4.00 -12.56
N ARG A 60 9.69 4.39 -13.33
CA ARG A 60 9.54 4.84 -14.73
C ARG A 60 8.89 3.78 -15.62
N GLU A 61 9.25 2.52 -15.39
CA GLU A 61 8.77 1.39 -16.17
C GLU A 61 7.44 0.81 -15.66
N HIS A 62 6.94 1.27 -14.51
CA HIS A 62 5.80 0.67 -13.85
C HIS A 62 4.49 0.84 -14.65
N PRO A 63 3.73 -0.23 -14.94
CA PRO A 63 2.56 -0.17 -15.83
C PRO A 63 1.47 0.80 -15.38
N VAL A 64 1.29 0.97 -14.06
CA VAL A 64 0.29 1.89 -13.48
C VAL A 64 0.71 3.35 -13.69
N LEU A 65 2.00 3.65 -13.67
CA LEU A 65 2.51 5.00 -13.88
C LEU A 65 2.55 5.35 -15.37
N LYS A 66 2.96 4.41 -16.24
CA LYS A 66 2.93 4.58 -17.70
C LYS A 66 1.55 4.90 -18.29
N LYS A 67 0.48 4.50 -17.60
CA LYS A 67 -0.91 4.80 -17.98
C LYS A 67 -1.43 6.13 -17.43
N SER A 68 -0.69 6.79 -16.54
CA SER A 68 -1.09 8.04 -15.90
C SER A 68 -0.23 9.19 -16.41
N GLU A 69 -0.82 10.06 -17.25
CA GLU A 69 -0.17 11.26 -17.78
C GLU A 69 0.28 12.22 -16.66
N ASN A 70 -0.42 12.22 -15.52
CA ASN A 70 -0.12 13.10 -14.39
C ASN A 70 0.87 12.51 -13.39
N SER A 71 0.94 11.18 -13.27
CA SER A 71 1.74 10.54 -12.21
C SER A 71 3.14 10.18 -12.68
N LEU A 72 3.35 9.84 -13.95
CA LEU A 72 4.68 9.50 -14.46
C LEU A 72 5.68 10.67 -14.40
N PRO A 73 5.33 11.90 -14.82
CA PRO A 73 6.28 13.04 -14.77
C PRO A 73 6.74 13.38 -13.35
N LYS A 74 5.99 12.98 -12.32
CA LYS A 74 6.37 13.17 -10.92
C LYS A 74 7.68 12.45 -10.58
N ILE A 75 7.97 11.34 -11.25
CA ILE A 75 9.17 10.54 -10.98
C ILE A 75 10.44 11.33 -11.34
N ASP A 76 10.37 12.25 -12.30
CA ASP A 76 11.50 13.12 -12.68
C ASP A 76 11.82 14.18 -11.62
N LEU A 77 10.87 14.48 -10.73
CA LEU A 77 11.01 15.47 -9.66
C LEU A 77 11.44 14.85 -8.31
N ILE A 78 11.53 13.52 -8.24
CA ILE A 78 11.94 12.80 -7.03
C ILE A 78 13.46 12.66 -7.03
N THR A 79 14.10 13.03 -5.92
CA THR A 79 15.53 12.81 -5.70
C THR A 79 15.76 11.73 -4.64
N ILE A 80 16.96 11.15 -4.62
CA ILE A 80 17.37 10.19 -3.61
C ILE A 80 18.38 10.87 -2.68
N GLU A 81 18.09 10.87 -1.39
CA GLU A 81 18.93 11.44 -0.32
C GLU A 81 19.24 10.35 0.71
N GLY A 82 20.47 9.81 0.66
CA GLY A 82 20.85 8.69 1.52
C GLY A 82 19.99 7.46 1.25
N GLU A 83 19.16 7.08 2.23
CA GLU A 83 18.24 5.93 2.19
C GLU A 83 16.77 6.32 1.91
N ARG A 84 16.54 7.58 1.52
CA ARG A 84 15.20 8.15 1.35
C ARG A 84 14.99 8.69 -0.04
N LEU A 85 13.75 8.59 -0.50
CA LEU A 85 13.25 9.39 -1.61
C LEU A 85 12.71 10.70 -1.06
N ASN A 86 13.08 11.81 -1.68
CA ASN A 86 12.60 13.14 -1.36
C ASN A 86 11.48 13.55 -2.34
N PHE A 87 10.34 13.95 -1.77
CA PHE A 87 9.12 14.41 -2.47
C PHE A 87 8.85 15.92 -2.22
N SER A 88 9.87 16.71 -1.88
CA SER A 88 9.68 18.14 -1.56
C SER A 88 9.17 18.95 -2.77
N GLU A 89 9.60 18.59 -3.97
CA GLU A 89 9.22 19.27 -5.22
C GLU A 89 7.94 18.71 -5.87
N VAL A 90 7.35 17.65 -5.31
CA VAL A 90 6.21 16.98 -5.94
C VAL A 90 5.31 16.27 -4.94
N GLU A 91 4.00 16.49 -5.07
CA GLU A 91 3.02 15.77 -4.25
C GLU A 91 2.79 14.34 -4.74
N ILE A 92 2.96 13.38 -3.82
CA ILE A 92 2.60 11.99 -4.04
C ILE A 92 1.10 11.82 -4.26
N ASP A 93 0.75 10.88 -5.16
CA ASP A 93 -0.60 10.39 -5.36
C ASP A 93 -0.68 8.87 -5.16
N SER A 94 -1.90 8.34 -5.19
CA SER A 94 -2.15 6.91 -4.98
C SER A 94 -1.54 6.02 -6.07
N TYR A 95 -1.27 6.53 -7.28
CA TYR A 95 -0.62 5.77 -8.34
C TYR A 95 0.87 5.57 -8.01
N VAL A 96 1.55 6.65 -7.59
CA VAL A 96 2.95 6.60 -7.15
C VAL A 96 3.09 5.74 -5.89
N ALA A 97 2.20 5.91 -4.91
CA ALA A 97 2.21 5.09 -3.69
C ALA A 97 1.97 3.59 -3.97
N SER A 98 1.08 3.27 -4.93
CA SER A 98 0.87 1.90 -5.39
C SER A 98 2.10 1.30 -6.07
N ALA A 99 2.79 2.07 -6.91
CA ALA A 99 4.03 1.66 -7.55
C ALA A 99 5.17 1.46 -6.55
N LEU A 100 5.32 2.36 -5.55
CA LEU A 100 6.27 2.20 -4.45
C LEU A 100 5.97 0.94 -3.62
N SER A 101 4.71 0.69 -3.30
CA SER A 101 4.29 -0.54 -2.61
C SER A 101 4.69 -1.79 -3.41
N ASP A 102 4.56 -1.75 -4.74
CA ASP A 102 4.98 -2.87 -5.59
C ASP A 102 6.49 -3.05 -5.62
N PHE A 103 7.25 -1.96 -5.76
CA PHE A 103 8.71 -1.97 -5.66
C PHE A 103 9.18 -2.60 -4.35
N VAL A 104 8.60 -2.20 -3.22
CA VAL A 104 8.93 -2.74 -1.89
C VAL A 104 8.66 -4.25 -1.84
N ARG A 105 7.51 -4.72 -2.35
CA ARG A 105 7.18 -6.16 -2.37
C ARG A 105 8.18 -6.96 -3.19
N HIS A 106 8.51 -6.50 -4.39
CA HIS A 106 9.51 -7.17 -5.24
C HIS A 106 10.90 -7.16 -4.61
N SER A 107 11.28 -6.06 -3.97
CA SER A 107 12.55 -5.94 -3.26
C SER A 107 12.63 -6.88 -2.07
N LEU A 108 11.56 -7.00 -1.27
CA LEU A 108 11.52 -7.90 -0.13
C LEU A 108 11.63 -9.37 -0.56
N ILE A 109 10.98 -9.75 -1.68
CA ILE A 109 11.14 -11.09 -2.27
C ILE A 109 12.59 -11.35 -2.67
N ALA A 110 13.26 -10.38 -3.31
CA ALA A 110 14.65 -10.51 -3.73
C ALA A 110 15.62 -10.63 -2.54
N GLU A 111 15.31 -9.96 -1.43
CA GLU A 111 16.11 -9.99 -0.19
C GLU A 111 15.74 -11.17 0.74
N GLY A 112 14.73 -11.98 0.41
CA GLY A 112 14.29 -13.09 1.28
C GLY A 112 13.64 -12.64 2.59
N ILE A 113 13.16 -11.39 2.66
CA ILE A 113 12.55 -10.81 3.87
C ILE A 113 11.06 -11.15 3.89
N SER A 114 10.56 -11.64 5.03
CA SER A 114 9.14 -11.94 5.22
C SER A 114 8.30 -10.68 5.35
N PHE A 115 7.15 -10.66 4.65
CA PHE A 115 6.28 -9.48 4.59
C PHE A 115 4.81 -9.83 4.44
N THR A 116 3.97 -8.84 4.74
CA THR A 116 2.52 -8.86 4.59
C THR A 116 2.07 -7.62 3.85
N PHE A 117 1.03 -7.77 3.03
CA PHE A 117 0.37 -6.65 2.38
C PHE A 117 -1.13 -6.90 2.22
N GLU A 118 -1.88 -5.81 2.12
CA GLU A 118 -3.30 -5.78 1.77
C GLU A 118 -3.51 -5.54 0.27
N THR A 119 -4.58 -6.10 -0.29
CA THR A 119 -5.02 -5.80 -1.66
C THR A 119 -6.51 -6.08 -1.85
N VAL A 120 -7.14 -5.42 -2.83
CA VAL A 120 -8.47 -5.77 -3.33
C VAL A 120 -8.48 -6.94 -4.30
N MET A 121 -7.30 -7.41 -4.74
CA MET A 121 -7.14 -8.52 -5.70
C MET A 121 -7.88 -8.29 -7.03
N SER A 122 -7.79 -7.08 -7.58
CA SER A 122 -8.48 -6.66 -8.81
C SER A 122 -7.69 -6.89 -10.10
N SER A 123 -6.42 -7.29 -10.03
CA SER A 123 -5.57 -7.51 -11.21
C SER A 123 -4.75 -8.79 -11.13
N LYS A 124 -4.40 -9.31 -12.32
CA LYS A 124 -3.61 -10.54 -12.50
C LYS A 124 -2.22 -10.43 -11.89
N ASP A 125 -1.64 -9.24 -11.87
CA ASP A 125 -0.27 -8.98 -11.38
C ASP A 125 -0.08 -9.46 -9.93
N LYS A 126 -1.14 -9.46 -9.11
CA LYS A 126 -1.08 -9.99 -7.75
C LYS A 126 -0.85 -11.50 -7.71
N VAL A 127 -1.44 -12.24 -8.64
CA VAL A 127 -1.22 -13.69 -8.76
C VAL A 127 0.21 -13.97 -9.19
N ASP A 128 0.75 -13.16 -10.11
CA ASP A 128 2.12 -13.34 -10.59
C ASP A 128 3.16 -13.00 -9.51
N LEU A 129 2.87 -12.02 -8.64
CA LEU A 129 3.64 -11.79 -7.42
C LEU A 129 3.65 -12.99 -6.46
N LEU A 130 2.52 -13.68 -6.27
CA LEU A 130 2.49 -14.87 -5.41
C LEU A 130 3.31 -16.02 -6.01
N LYS A 131 3.29 -16.16 -7.34
CA LYS A 131 4.11 -17.16 -8.04
C LYS A 131 5.60 -16.85 -7.90
N SER A 132 6.00 -15.59 -8.07
CA SER A 132 7.40 -15.19 -7.92
C SER A 132 7.89 -15.40 -6.49
N ALA A 133 7.09 -15.06 -5.48
CA ALA A 133 7.40 -15.34 -4.08
C ALA A 133 7.59 -16.84 -3.83
N ARG A 134 6.68 -17.68 -4.33
CA ARG A 134 6.79 -19.15 -4.19
C ARG A 134 8.06 -19.68 -4.87
N ALA A 135 8.38 -19.18 -6.07
CA ALA A 135 9.60 -19.56 -6.79
C ALA A 135 10.88 -19.13 -6.03
N ALA A 136 10.83 -18.02 -5.29
CA ALA A 136 11.89 -17.58 -4.39
C ALA A 136 11.92 -18.32 -3.04
N GLY A 137 11.12 -19.38 -2.85
CA GLY A 137 11.14 -20.21 -1.65
C GLY A 137 10.19 -19.77 -0.52
N TYR A 138 9.31 -18.79 -0.76
CA TYR A 138 8.36 -18.34 0.25
C TYR A 138 7.26 -19.36 0.49
N ARG A 139 6.87 -19.48 1.77
CA ARG A 139 5.56 -20.04 2.14
C ARG A 139 4.52 -18.94 1.99
N VAL A 140 3.64 -19.10 1.00
CA VAL A 140 2.63 -18.10 0.66
C VAL A 140 1.30 -18.41 1.37
N TYR A 141 0.81 -17.47 2.16
CA TYR A 141 -0.51 -17.51 2.78
C TYR A 141 -1.41 -16.42 2.21
N VAL A 142 -2.63 -16.80 1.83
CA VAL A 142 -3.66 -15.89 1.33
C VAL A 142 -4.88 -16.00 2.22
N TYR A 143 -5.26 -14.88 2.84
CA TYR A 143 -6.49 -14.76 3.61
C TYR A 143 -7.44 -13.85 2.85
N TYR A 144 -8.58 -14.38 2.44
CA TYR A 144 -9.63 -13.60 1.77
C TYR A 144 -10.69 -13.21 2.79
N VAL A 145 -10.86 -11.91 3.02
CA VAL A 145 -11.82 -11.34 3.97
C VAL A 145 -13.00 -10.78 3.18
N ALA A 146 -14.19 -11.33 3.43
CA ALA A 146 -15.44 -10.93 2.80
C ALA A 146 -16.56 -10.82 3.84
N THR A 147 -17.54 -9.99 3.53
CA THR A 147 -18.82 -9.95 4.24
C THR A 147 -19.79 -10.95 3.61
N VAL A 148 -20.82 -11.32 4.36
CA VAL A 148 -21.90 -12.20 3.87
C VAL A 148 -22.73 -11.56 2.74
N ASP A 149 -22.71 -10.22 2.64
CA ASP A 149 -23.45 -9.45 1.65
C ASP A 149 -22.58 -8.28 1.13
N PRO A 150 -22.47 -8.06 -0.19
CA PRO A 150 -21.77 -6.91 -0.77
C PRO A 150 -22.36 -5.55 -0.39
N GLU A 151 -23.65 -5.43 -0.08
CA GLU A 151 -24.26 -4.15 0.34
C GLU A 151 -23.66 -3.63 1.64
N ILE A 152 -23.22 -4.53 2.53
CA ILE A 152 -22.50 -4.17 3.76
C ILE A 152 -21.18 -3.45 3.42
N ASN A 153 -20.46 -3.91 2.39
CA ASN A 153 -19.23 -3.28 1.94
C ASN A 153 -19.50 -1.89 1.38
N ILE A 154 -20.53 -1.74 0.56
CA ILE A 154 -20.95 -0.46 -0.04
C ILE A 154 -21.31 0.53 1.08
N ALA A 155 -22.15 0.13 2.04
CA ALA A 155 -22.53 0.96 3.17
C ALA A 155 -21.32 1.43 4.00
N ARG A 156 -20.36 0.53 4.27
CA ARG A 156 -19.13 0.86 4.99
C ARG A 156 -18.19 1.79 4.23
N VAL A 157 -18.11 1.64 2.91
CA VAL A 157 -17.32 2.55 2.06
C VAL A 157 -17.97 3.92 2.04
N ARG A 158 -19.29 4.01 1.82
CA ARG A 158 -20.04 5.27 1.86
C ARG A 158 -19.84 6.01 3.16
N TYR A 159 -20.01 5.31 4.29
CA TYR A 159 -19.80 5.88 5.63
C TYR A 159 -18.38 6.48 5.80
N ARG A 160 -17.34 5.80 5.31
CA ARG A 160 -15.97 6.31 5.37
C ARG A 160 -15.75 7.55 4.50
N VAL A 161 -16.28 7.56 3.28
CA VAL A 161 -16.20 8.73 2.39
C VAL A 161 -16.87 9.93 3.06
N THR A 162 -18.01 9.72 3.72
CA THR A 162 -18.71 10.76 4.50
C THR A 162 -17.89 11.25 5.69
N CYS A 163 -17.31 10.37 6.51
CA CYS A 163 -16.42 10.78 7.62
C CYS A 163 -15.16 11.51 7.12
N SER A 164 -14.60 11.14 5.97
CA SER A 164 -13.39 11.80 5.42
C SER A 164 -13.64 13.17 4.77
N GLY A 165 -14.90 13.48 4.43
CA GLY A 165 -15.30 14.70 3.71
C GLY A 165 -16.00 15.77 4.56
N LEU A 166 -16.42 15.45 5.78
CA LEU A 166 -17.12 16.40 6.66
C LEU A 166 -16.24 16.79 7.86
N LEU A 167 -15.98 18.09 8.01
CA LEU A 167 -15.90 18.74 9.32
C LEU A 167 -17.31 18.64 9.94
N ILE A 168 -17.61 17.55 10.65
CA ILE A 168 -18.90 17.39 11.33
C ILE A 168 -18.85 18.19 12.65
N PRO A 169 -19.72 19.19 12.87
CA PRO A 169 -19.88 19.85 14.16
C PRO A 169 -20.48 18.88 15.19
N ASP A 170 -20.00 18.98 16.43
CA ASP A 170 -20.11 18.07 17.59
C ASP A 170 -21.50 17.65 18.11
N THR A 171 -22.55 17.63 17.30
CA THR A 171 -23.89 17.29 17.80
C THR A 171 -24.60 16.29 16.90
N HIS A 172 -24.21 15.02 16.97
CA HIS A 172 -25.13 13.87 17.00
C HIS A 172 -24.39 12.60 17.47
N LEU A 173 -24.63 12.24 18.74
CA LEU A 173 -24.19 11.00 19.38
C LEU A 173 -24.78 9.77 18.66
N GLY A 174 -23.92 8.92 18.11
CA GLY A 174 -24.32 7.59 17.64
C GLY A 174 -23.31 6.90 16.73
N ARG A 175 -22.15 6.52 17.29
CA ARG A 175 -20.99 5.83 16.70
C ARG A 175 -19.93 6.78 16.15
N GLU A 176 -18.95 7.02 17.01
CA GLU A 176 -17.69 7.71 16.74
C GLU A 176 -17.02 7.15 15.47
N CYS A 177 -16.62 8.03 14.56
CA CYS A 177 -15.64 7.66 13.53
C CYS A 177 -14.33 7.32 14.28
N SER A 178 -14.08 6.04 14.52
CA SER A 178 -12.80 5.53 15.05
C SER A 178 -12.09 4.65 13.99
N PRO A 179 -10.75 4.72 13.92
CA PRO A 179 -9.93 4.17 12.83
C PRO A 179 -9.99 2.65 12.67
#